data_AF-A0A9X1T2R1-F1
#
_entry.id   AF-A0A9X1T2R1-F1
#
_cell.length_a   1.000
_cell.length_b   1.000
_cell.length_c   1.000
_cell.angle_alpha   90.00
_cell.angle_beta   90.00
_cell.angle_gamma   90.00
#
_symmetry.space_group_name_H-M   'P 1'
#
loop_
_entity.id
_entity.type
_entity.pdbx_description
1 polymer ?
#
loop_
_entity_poly.entity_id
_entity_poly.type
_entity_poly.pdbx_seq_one_letter_code
_entity_poly.pdbx_strand_id
1 'polypeptide(L)'
;MTKFDTTISSALVQGFDKIVGRIPVDDVARLRGSVADRSTLARNGANRLWKQLREDASFTAPEALSGNPACQVVRARLHRGG
;
A
#
# COMPACT_ATOMS: atom_id res chain seq x y z
N MET A 1 7.83 -16.81 -8.18
CA MET A 1 8.21 -15.39 -8.35
C MET A 1 7.47 -14.88 -9.58
N THR A 2 6.48 -14.01 -9.39
CA THR A 2 5.69 -13.46 -10.50
C THR A 2 6.44 -12.28 -11.11
N LYS A 3 6.28 -12.02 -12.41
CA LYS A 3 7.02 -10.96 -13.11
C LYS A 3 6.75 -9.55 -12.54
N PHE A 4 5.59 -9.35 -11.89
CA PHE A 4 5.23 -8.11 -11.19
C PHE A 4 6.17 -7.78 -10.02
N ASP A 5 6.70 -8.81 -9.36
CA ASP A 5 7.58 -8.73 -8.19
C ASP A 5 8.87 -7.95 -8.46
N THR A 6 9.33 -7.96 -9.71
CA THR A 6 10.57 -7.29 -10.14
C THR A 6 10.34 -5.80 -10.47
N THR A 7 9.10 -5.43 -10.80
CA THR A 7 8.74 -4.05 -11.19
C THR A 7 8.47 -3.17 -9.99
N ILE A 8 7.96 -3.74 -8.89
CA ILE A 8 7.61 -3.01 -7.67
C ILE A 8 8.64 -3.36 -6.57
N SER A 9 9.54 -2.41 -6.27
CA SER A 9 10.50 -2.54 -5.16
C SER A 9 9.84 -2.23 -3.80
N SER A 10 8.83 -3.04 -3.45
CA SER A 10 8.18 -3.01 -2.14
C SER A 10 8.37 -4.34 -1.42
N ALA A 11 8.59 -4.31 -0.11
CA ALA A 11 8.89 -5.49 0.71
C ALA A 11 7.75 -6.54 0.78
N LEU A 12 6.57 -6.24 0.24
CA LEU A 12 5.37 -7.08 0.24
C LEU A 12 5.07 -7.72 -1.12
N VAL A 13 6.12 -8.09 -1.83
CA VAL A 13 6.06 -8.83 -3.10
C VAL A 13 5.09 -10.03 -3.06
N GLN A 14 4.95 -10.67 -1.89
CA GLN A 14 4.07 -11.82 -1.71
C GLN A 14 2.61 -11.38 -1.44
N GLY A 15 1.76 -11.44 -2.45
CA GLY A 15 0.32 -11.15 -2.31
C GLY A 15 -0.45 -10.89 -3.59
N PHE A 16 0.25 -10.66 -4.71
CA PHE A 16 -0.37 -10.32 -6.00
C PHE A 16 -0.74 -11.53 -6.86
N ASP A 17 -0.52 -12.75 -6.38
CA ASP A 17 -0.71 -14.00 -7.14
C ASP A 17 -2.15 -14.18 -7.67
N LYS A 18 -3.14 -13.63 -6.96
CA LYS A 18 -4.56 -13.68 -7.34
C LYS A 18 -5.08 -12.40 -7.98
N ILE A 19 -4.23 -11.38 -8.16
CA ILE A 19 -4.63 -10.08 -8.72
C ILE A 19 -4.34 -10.10 -10.21
N VAL A 20 -5.39 -10.33 -11.00
CA VAL A 20 -5.30 -10.25 -12.47
C VAL A 20 -5.30 -8.79 -12.89
N GLY A 21 -4.17 -8.32 -13.40
CA GLY A 21 -4.08 -7.01 -14.03
C GLY A 21 -4.74 -7.01 -15.41
N ARG A 22 -5.57 -6.00 -15.71
CA ARG A 22 -6.08 -5.76 -17.07
C ARG A 22 -4.95 -5.44 -18.07
N ILE A 23 -3.84 -4.93 -17.58
CA ILE A 23 -2.65 -4.56 -18.37
C ILE A 23 -1.54 -5.55 -18.02
N PRO A 24 -0.85 -6.14 -19.02
CA PRO A 24 0.24 -7.08 -18.76
C PRO A 24 1.47 -6.37 -18.18
N VAL A 25 2.30 -7.11 -17.47
CA VAL A 25 3.50 -6.57 -16.77
C VAL A 25 4.45 -5.84 -17.72
N ASP A 26 4.62 -6.37 -18.94
CA ASP A 26 5.50 -5.79 -19.94
C ASP A 26 5.01 -4.41 -20.42
N ASP A 27 3.69 -4.21 -20.49
CA ASP A 27 3.13 -2.91 -20.79
C ASP A 27 3.31 -1.93 -19.63
N VAL A 28 3.23 -2.39 -18.38
CA VAL A 28 3.54 -1.55 -17.21
C VAL A 28 5.00 -1.09 -17.25
N ALA A 29 5.94 -1.99 -17.60
CA ALA A 29 7.35 -1.66 -17.74
C ALA A 29 7.62 -0.67 -18.87
N ARG A 30 6.86 -0.75 -19.97
CA ARG A 30 6.93 0.20 -21.09
C ARG A 30 6.34 1.58 -20.73
N LEU A 31 5.22 1.61 -20.00
CA LEU A 31 4.48 2.84 -19.68
C LEU A 31 5.07 3.62 -18.49
N ARG A 32 5.82 2.98 -17.59
CA ARG A 32 6.41 3.64 -16.41
C ARG A 32 7.49 4.68 -16.73
N GLY A 33 7.98 4.71 -17.97
CA GLY A 33 9.11 5.54 -18.39
C GLY A 33 10.47 5.00 -17.92
N SER A 34 11.53 5.76 -18.21
CA SER A 34 12.92 5.38 -17.90
C SER A 34 13.37 5.74 -16.47
N VAL A 35 12.68 6.69 -15.82
CA VAL A 35 12.99 7.16 -14.47
C VAL A 35 11.85 6.74 -13.53
N ALA A 36 12.19 6.00 -12.49
CA ALA A 36 11.24 5.63 -11.45
C ALA A 36 11.24 6.69 -10.34
N ASP A 37 10.13 7.43 -10.21
CA ASP A 37 9.94 8.34 -9.07
C ASP A 37 9.70 7.57 -7.77
N ARG A 38 10.22 8.09 -6.66
CA ARG A 38 10.19 7.41 -5.36
C ARG A 38 8.99 7.89 -4.54
N SER A 39 7.87 7.19 -4.65
CA SER A 39 6.68 7.44 -3.82
C SER A 39 6.83 6.90 -2.39
N THR A 40 7.65 7.55 -1.58
CA THR A 40 8.02 7.10 -0.22
C THR A 40 6.81 6.92 0.71
N LEU A 41 5.93 7.92 0.80
CA LEU A 41 4.73 7.88 1.64
C LEU A 41 3.75 6.80 1.17
N ALA A 42 3.48 6.73 -0.13
CA ALA A 42 2.58 5.73 -0.69
C ALA A 42 3.08 4.31 -0.43
N ARG A 43 4.38 4.06 -0.65
CA ARG A 43 5.01 2.76 -0.40
C ARG A 43 4.92 2.37 1.07
N ASN A 44 5.30 3.29 1.97
CA ASN A 44 5.30 2.99 3.40
C ASN A 44 3.87 2.82 3.94
N GLY A 45 2.92 3.64 3.48
CA GLY A 45 1.51 3.56 3.85
C GLY A 45 0.86 2.26 3.40
N ALA A 46 1.04 1.86 2.13
CA ALA A 46 0.55 0.59 1.61
C ALA A 46 1.11 -0.60 2.40
N ASN A 47 2.41 -0.55 2.74
CA ASN A 47 3.04 -1.64 3.48
C ASN A 47 2.52 -1.79 4.91
N ARG A 48 2.36 -0.67 5.60
CA ARG A 48 1.78 -0.65 6.95
C ARG A 48 0.33 -1.11 6.94
N LEU A 49 -0.47 -0.63 6.00
CA LEU A 49 -1.87 -1.00 5.87
C LEU A 49 -2.04 -2.49 5.59
N TRP A 50 -1.27 -3.04 4.64
CA TRP A 50 -1.33 -4.46 4.32
C TRP A 50 -0.98 -5.35 5.51
N LYS A 51 0.03 -4.96 6.30
CA LYS A 51 0.36 -5.65 7.54
C LYS A 51 -0.82 -5.63 8.52
N GLN A 52 -1.39 -4.45 8.76
CA GLN A 52 -2.53 -4.28 9.67
C GLN A 52 -3.76 -5.10 9.25
N LEU A 53 -4.09 -5.13 7.96
CA LEU A 53 -5.24 -5.90 7.45
C LEU A 53 -5.09 -7.41 7.64
N ARG A 54 -3.86 -7.92 7.78
CA ARG A 54 -3.60 -9.35 7.97
C ARG A 54 -3.47 -9.75 9.44
N GLU A 55 -3.10 -8.80 10.30
CA GLU A 55 -2.87 -9.03 11.73
C GLU A 55 -4.09 -8.68 12.59
N ASP A 56 -4.87 -7.67 12.19
CA ASP A 56 -6.04 -7.20 12.94
C ASP A 56 -7.33 -7.80 12.36
N ALA A 57 -8.12 -8.44 13.23
CA ALA A 57 -9.40 -9.04 12.87
C ALA A 57 -10.47 -7.99 12.48
N SER A 58 -10.30 -6.71 12.85
CA SER A 58 -11.25 -5.65 12.52
C SER A 58 -10.57 -4.31 12.22
N PHE A 59 -10.61 -3.88 10.95
CA PHE A 59 -10.10 -2.57 10.54
C PHE A 59 -11.25 -1.57 10.32
N THR A 60 -11.31 -0.50 11.11
CA THR A 60 -12.30 0.59 10.94
C THR A 60 -11.62 1.90 10.58
N ALA A 61 -11.97 2.51 9.44
CA ALA A 61 -11.44 3.80 8.99
C ALA A 61 -12.52 4.90 8.96
N PRO A 62 -12.57 5.78 9.98
CA PRO A 62 -13.41 6.96 9.93
C PRO A 62 -12.98 7.90 8.79
N GLU A 63 -13.96 8.56 8.19
CA GLU A 63 -13.72 9.56 7.16
C GLU A 63 -13.04 10.80 7.74
N ALA A 64 -12.12 11.41 6.97
CA ALA A 64 -11.46 12.65 7.33
C ALA A 64 -11.40 13.58 6.11
N LEU A 65 -12.17 14.67 6.18
CA LEU A 65 -12.27 15.65 5.08
C LEU A 65 -11.11 16.67 5.06
N SER A 66 -10.26 16.68 6.09
CA SER A 66 -9.10 17.57 6.17
C SER A 66 -8.01 17.04 7.12
N GLY A 67 -6.87 17.74 7.18
CA GLY A 67 -5.68 17.27 7.89
C GLY A 67 -5.82 17.16 9.42
N ASN A 68 -6.49 18.11 10.08
CA ASN A 68 -6.64 18.06 11.54
C ASN A 68 -7.51 16.86 12.00
N PRO A 69 -8.68 16.59 11.38
CA PRO A 69 -9.42 15.34 11.58
C PRO A 69 -8.58 14.07 11.29
N ALA A 70 -7.78 14.05 10.21
CA ALA A 70 -6.95 12.89 9.90
C ALA A 70 -5.91 12.62 11.00
N CYS A 71 -5.28 13.65 11.55
CA CYS A 71 -4.35 13.54 12.67
C CYS A 71 -5.03 12.97 13.93
N GLN A 72 -6.27 13.38 14.22
CA GLN A 72 -7.04 12.86 15.35
C GLN A 72 -7.34 11.37 15.19
N VAL A 73 -7.75 10.93 14.00
CA VAL A 73 -8.00 9.50 13.70
C VAL A 73 -6.73 8.67 13.91
N VAL A 74 -5.57 9.15 13.46
CA VAL A 74 -4.29 8.46 13.67
C VAL A 74 -3.96 8.36 15.15
N ARG A 75 -4.11 9.45 15.91
CA ARG A 75 -3.85 9.46 17.35
C ARG A 75 -4.75 8.47 18.08
N ALA A 76 -6.05 8.47 17.82
CA ALA A 76 -7.00 7.56 18.45
C ALA A 76 -6.64 6.09 18.21
N ARG A 77 -6.15 5.75 17.00
CA ARG A 77 -5.70 4.38 16.68
C ARG A 77 -4.38 3.98 17.32
N LEU A 78 -3.43 4.91 17.48
CA LEU A 78 -2.15 4.62 18.13
C LEU A 78 -2.33 4.25 19.62
N HIS A 79 -3.38 4.76 20.27
CA HIS A 79 -3.66 4.49 21.69
C HIS A 79 -4.47 3.22 21.94
N ARG A 80 -4.96 2.53 20.89
CA ARG A 80 -5.78 1.31 21.04
C ARG A 80 -4.98 0.00 21.01
N GLY A 81 -3.65 0.09 20.98
CA GLY A 81 -2.73 -1.05 20.94
C GLY A 81 -1.73 -1.01 22.10
N GLY A 82 -2.23 -0.88 23.33
CA GLY A 82 -1.49 -1.14 24.57
C GLY A 82 -2.06 -2.37 25.26
#